data_AF-A0A8X6KWN6-F1
#
_entry.id   AF-A0A8X6KWN6-F1
#
_cell.length_a   1.000
_cell.length_b   1.000
_cell.length_c   1.000
_cell.angle_alpha   90.00
_cell.angle_beta   90.00
_cell.angle_gamma   90.00
#
_symmetry.space_group_name_H-M   'P 1'
#
loop_
_entity.id
_entity.type
_entity.pdbx_description
1 polymer ?
#
loop_
_entity_poly.entity_id
_entity_poly.type
_entity_poly.pdbx_seq_one_letter_code
_entity_poly.pdbx_strand_id
1 'polypeptide(L)'
;MLNDIFNNIAKCIYCDRSFCFDVTENKSSRRGLASSISATCKYCGSSHGSMTSNSVPAGYEVNLRFVYGMRCIGIGKSAAQTFCALMNLPPPPAKFERLYTPIFNALETVSSRSMVSSVNEAVIANENN
;
A
#
# COMPACT_ATOMS: atom_id res chain seq x y z
N MET A 1 -18.68 -5.21 -9.29
CA MET A 1 -18.52 -4.94 -7.84
C MET A 1 -18.16 -3.48 -7.55
N LEU A 2 -16.94 -2.99 -7.84
CA LEU A 2 -16.58 -1.59 -7.54
C LEU A 2 -17.50 -0.56 -8.24
N ASN A 3 -17.79 -0.79 -9.52
CA ASN A 3 -18.75 0.01 -10.28
C ASN A 3 -20.12 0.06 -9.61
N ASP A 4 -20.62 -1.08 -9.15
CA ASP A 4 -21.95 -1.18 -8.55
C ASP A 4 -21.99 -0.41 -7.22
N ILE A 5 -20.93 -0.53 -6.40
CA ILE A 5 -20.81 0.22 -5.14
C ILE A 5 -20.84 1.71 -5.42
N PHE A 6 -19.98 2.23 -6.30
CA PHE A 6 -19.90 3.66 -6.61
C PHE A 6 -21.21 4.19 -7.17
N ASN A 7 -21.86 3.44 -8.07
CA ASN A 7 -23.12 3.86 -8.67
C ASN A 7 -24.29 3.88 -7.69
N ASN A 8 -24.24 3.09 -6.62
CA ASN A 8 -25.26 3.06 -5.58
C ASN A 8 -25.07 4.13 -4.48
N ILE A 9 -23.83 4.57 -4.23
CA ILE A 9 -23.53 5.46 -3.08
C ILE A 9 -23.09 6.87 -3.47
N ALA A 10 -22.74 7.12 -4.74
CA ALA A 10 -22.16 8.37 -5.18
C ALA A 10 -22.92 9.01 -6.36
N LYS A 11 -22.90 10.34 -6.39
CA LYS A 11 -23.31 11.16 -7.54
C LYS A 11 -22.12 11.92 -8.09
N CYS A 12 -22.17 12.24 -9.39
CA CYS A 12 -21.16 13.10 -9.99
C CYS A 12 -21.32 14.54 -9.50
N ILE A 13 -20.27 15.12 -8.90
CA ILE A 13 -20.29 16.49 -8.37
C ILE A 13 -20.46 17.56 -9.46
N TYR A 14 -20.16 17.24 -10.73
CA TYR A 14 -20.20 18.20 -11.83
C TYR A 14 -21.53 18.22 -12.59
N CYS A 15 -22.28 17.11 -12.60
CA CYS A 15 -23.55 17.01 -13.34
C CYS A 15 -24.72 16.46 -12.51
N ASP A 16 -24.51 16.19 -11.22
CA ASP A 16 -25.48 15.70 -10.24
C ASP A 16 -26.22 14.40 -10.63
N ARG A 17 -25.64 13.61 -11.54
CA ARG A 17 -26.21 12.32 -11.97
C ARG A 17 -25.77 11.18 -11.05
N SER A 18 -26.71 10.30 -10.74
CA SER A 18 -26.47 9.00 -10.10
C SER A 18 -26.22 7.93 -11.16
N PHE A 19 -25.73 6.75 -10.77
CA PHE A 19 -25.49 5.62 -11.69
C PHE A 19 -24.65 5.98 -12.93
N CYS A 20 -23.72 6.91 -12.77
CA CYS A 20 -22.98 7.50 -13.88
C CYS A 20 -21.49 7.17 -13.90
N PHE A 21 -20.96 6.50 -12.88
CA PHE A 21 -19.53 6.25 -12.76
C PHE A 21 -19.12 4.97 -13.49
N ASP A 22 -18.04 5.09 -14.26
CA ASP A 22 -17.21 4.00 -14.72
C ASP A 22 -15.90 4.02 -13.96
N VAL A 23 -15.73 3.07 -13.05
CA VAL A 23 -14.55 2.85 -12.22
C VAL A 23 -13.68 1.80 -12.89
N THR A 24 -12.53 2.25 -13.36
CA THR A 24 -11.59 1.44 -14.11
C THR A 24 -10.25 1.42 -13.41
N GLU A 25 -9.60 0.27 -13.47
CA GLU A 25 -8.20 0.14 -13.08
C GLU A 25 -7.30 0.30 -14.31
N ASN A 26 -6.31 1.19 -14.22
CA ASN A 26 -5.26 1.28 -15.23
C ASN A 26 -4.15 0.25 -14.93
N LYS A 27 -4.30 -0.96 -15.50
CA LYS A 27 -3.37 -2.07 -15.31
C LYS A 27 -1.94 -1.79 -15.77
N SER A 28 -1.72 -0.96 -16.81
CA SER A 28 -0.38 -0.66 -17.31
C SER A 28 0.41 0.28 -16.39
N SER A 29 -0.31 1.06 -15.57
CA SER A 29 0.28 1.92 -14.56
C SER A 29 0.58 1.23 -13.23
N ARG A 30 0.29 -0.06 -13.09
CA ARG A 30 0.59 -0.83 -11.86
C ARG A 30 2.07 -0.74 -11.48
N ARG A 31 2.32 -0.68 -10.18
CA ARG A 31 3.65 -0.62 -9.57
C ARG A 31 3.70 -1.64 -8.44
N GLY A 32 3.98 -2.90 -8.78
CA GLY A 32 3.83 -4.02 -7.83
C GLY A 32 2.36 -4.18 -7.45
N LEU A 33 2.08 -4.15 -6.14
CA LEU A 33 0.74 -4.25 -5.58
C LEU A 33 -0.05 -2.93 -5.63
N ALA A 34 0.62 -1.80 -5.88
CA ALA A 34 -0.05 -0.51 -6.04
C ALA A 34 -0.68 -0.42 -7.44
N SER A 35 -1.96 -0.09 -7.47
CA SER A 35 -2.77 0.00 -8.69
C SER A 35 -3.32 1.42 -8.84
N SER A 36 -3.49 1.89 -10.07
CA SER A 36 -4.17 3.16 -10.34
C SER A 36 -5.64 2.89 -10.62
N ILE A 37 -6.51 3.54 -9.86
CA ILE A 37 -7.96 3.44 -10.02
C ILE A 37 -8.49 4.82 -10.37
N SER A 38 -9.35 4.88 -11.38
CA SER A 38 -10.03 6.11 -11.80
C SER A 38 -11.53 5.89 -11.91
N ALA A 39 -12.32 6.84 -11.42
CA ALA A 39 -13.75 6.92 -11.63
C ALA A 39 -14.04 8.03 -12.63
N THR A 40 -14.70 7.69 -13.73
CA THR A 40 -15.06 8.62 -14.81
C THR A 40 -16.58 8.70 -14.93
N CYS A 41 -17.13 9.91 -14.94
CA CYS A 41 -18.55 10.10 -15.20
C CYS A 41 -18.84 9.92 -16.70
N LYS A 42 -19.74 9.00 -17.05
CA LYS A 42 -20.12 8.68 -18.43
C LYS A 42 -20.84 9.83 -19.16
N TYR A 43 -21.43 10.78 -18.42
CA TYR A 43 -22.22 11.88 -19.00
C TYR A 43 -21.43 13.15 -19.24
N CYS A 44 -20.63 13.59 -18.26
CA CYS A 44 -19.86 14.83 -18.37
C CYS A 44 -18.36 14.61 -18.58
N GLY A 45 -17.88 13.37 -18.55
CA GLY A 45 -16.48 13.01 -18.79
C GLY A 45 -15.51 13.36 -17.66
N SER A 46 -15.98 13.97 -16.56
CA SER A 46 -15.13 14.28 -15.41
C SER A 46 -14.51 12.99 -14.85
N SER A 47 -13.20 12.98 -14.68
CA SER A 47 -12.46 11.80 -14.21
C SER A 47 -11.59 12.15 -13.02
N HIS A 48 -11.63 11.31 -12.00
CA HIS A 48 -10.77 11.41 -10.83
C HIS A 48 -10.18 10.04 -10.54
N GLY A 49 -8.89 10.00 -10.29
CA GLY A 49 -8.21 8.76 -9.95
C GLY A 49 -6.97 9.00 -9.13
N SER A 50 -6.55 7.95 -8.44
CA SER A 50 -5.36 7.95 -7.62
C SER A 50 -4.79 6.54 -7.53
N MET A 51 -3.58 6.46 -6.98
CA MET A 51 -2.97 5.18 -6.63
C MET A 51 -3.60 4.62 -5.35
N THR A 52 -3.77 3.31 -5.28
CA THR A 52 -4.31 2.61 -4.10
C THR A 52 -3.40 2.64 -2.87
N SER A 53 -2.21 3.21 -2.99
CA SER A 53 -1.23 3.35 -1.93
C SER A 53 -0.50 4.67 -2.08
N ASN A 54 -0.05 5.22 -0.96
CA ASN A 54 0.79 6.41 -0.96
C ASN A 54 2.15 6.13 -1.61
N SER A 55 2.65 7.12 -2.34
CA SER A 55 4.00 7.13 -2.88
C SER A 55 5.00 7.53 -1.79
N VAL A 56 6.09 6.80 -1.71
CA VAL A 56 7.22 7.03 -0.81
C VAL A 56 8.52 6.99 -1.61
N PRO A 57 9.66 7.51 -1.11
CA PRO A 57 10.91 7.51 -1.86
C PRO A 57 11.35 6.14 -2.38
N ALA A 58 11.01 5.07 -1.65
CA ALA A 58 11.31 3.69 -2.01
C ALA A 58 10.27 3.02 -2.94
N GLY A 59 9.20 3.71 -3.32
CA GLY A 59 8.12 3.17 -4.15
C GLY A 59 6.74 3.47 -3.58
N TYR A 60 5.96 2.42 -3.28
CA TYR A 60 4.63 2.57 -2.67
C TYR A 60 4.59 1.84 -1.33
N GLU A 61 3.92 2.42 -0.35
CA GLU A 61 3.83 1.85 1.01
C GLU A 61 3.37 0.39 1.02
N VAL A 62 2.36 0.05 0.21
CA VAL A 62 1.85 -1.32 0.09
C VAL A 62 2.94 -2.31 -0.32
N ASN A 63 3.89 -1.90 -1.18
CA ASN A 63 5.00 -2.74 -1.59
C ASN A 63 6.01 -2.93 -0.46
N LEU A 64 6.35 -1.86 0.28
CA LEU A 64 7.25 -1.97 1.42
C LEU A 64 6.66 -2.88 2.50
N ARG A 65 5.38 -2.67 2.84
CA ARG A 65 4.68 -3.48 3.85
C ARG A 65 4.57 -4.94 3.43
N PHE A 66 4.29 -5.20 2.17
CA PHE A 66 4.24 -6.56 1.66
C PHE A 66 5.61 -7.25 1.73
N VAL A 67 6.69 -6.60 1.28
CA VAL A 67 8.04 -7.16 1.36
C VAL A 67 8.47 -7.36 2.81
N TYR A 68 8.18 -6.40 3.68
CA TYR A 68 8.46 -6.51 5.12
C TYR A 68 7.71 -7.69 5.74
N GLY A 69 6.41 -7.83 5.46
CA GLY A 69 5.60 -8.95 5.95
C GLY A 69 6.14 -10.30 5.47
N MET A 70 6.52 -10.43 4.19
CA MET A 70 7.17 -11.63 3.66
C MET A 70 8.50 -11.92 4.36
N ARG A 71 9.31 -10.89 4.68
CA ARG A 71 10.55 -11.05 5.44
C ARG A 71 10.31 -11.53 6.87
N CYS A 72 9.29 -11.02 7.57
CA CYS A 72 8.96 -11.45 8.93
C CYS A 72 8.66 -12.95 9.02
N ILE A 73 8.12 -13.55 7.96
CA ILE A 73 7.82 -14.99 7.88
C ILE A 73 8.89 -15.79 7.14
N GLY A 74 10.06 -15.21 6.86
CA GLY A 74 11.17 -15.88 6.18
C GLY A 74 10.93 -16.17 4.69
N ILE A 75 9.94 -15.52 4.06
CA ILE A 75 9.57 -15.73 2.66
C ILE A 75 10.30 -14.75 1.73
N GLY A 76 10.92 -15.30 0.70
CA GLY A 76 11.55 -14.56 -0.39
C GLY A 76 10.61 -14.27 -1.56
N LYS A 77 11.15 -13.59 -2.58
CA LYS A 77 10.42 -13.14 -3.78
C LYS A 77 9.65 -14.25 -4.51
N SER A 78 10.27 -15.42 -4.70
CA SER A 78 9.67 -16.53 -5.46
C SER A 78 8.36 -16.99 -4.82
N ALA A 79 8.37 -17.30 -3.53
CA ALA A 79 7.16 -17.68 -2.80
C ALA A 79 6.16 -16.51 -2.68
N ALA A 80 6.63 -15.27 -2.61
CA ALA A 80 5.76 -14.10 -2.67
C ALA A 80 5.02 -13.96 -4.02
N GLN A 81 5.65 -14.35 -5.14
CA GLN A 81 4.99 -14.40 -6.45
C GLN A 81 3.91 -15.46 -6.48
N THR A 82 4.20 -16.67 -5.97
CA THR A 82 3.23 -17.75 -5.82
C THR A 82 2.04 -17.33 -4.96
N PHE A 83 2.32 -16.67 -3.83
CA PHE A 83 1.28 -16.14 -2.95
C PHE A 83 0.38 -15.13 -3.68
N CYS A 84 0.95 -14.15 -4.38
CA CYS A 84 0.16 -13.19 -5.15
C CYS A 84 -0.69 -13.87 -6.22
N ALA A 85 -0.14 -14.84 -6.94
CA ALA A 85 -0.86 -15.59 -7.97
C ALA A 85 -2.04 -16.37 -7.37
N LEU A 86 -1.83 -17.06 -6.24
CA LEU A 86 -2.86 -17.83 -5.53
C LEU A 86 -3.99 -16.94 -5.03
N MET A 87 -3.66 -15.73 -4.56
CA MET A 87 -4.61 -14.78 -3.98
C MET A 87 -5.26 -13.86 -5.03
N ASN A 88 -5.00 -14.08 -6.32
CA ASN A 88 -5.45 -13.20 -7.42
C ASN A 88 -5.04 -11.73 -7.22
N LEU A 89 -3.84 -11.51 -6.69
CA LEU A 89 -3.24 -10.19 -6.51
C LEU A 89 -2.35 -9.82 -7.69
N PRO A 90 -2.08 -8.52 -7.92
CA PRO A 90 -1.01 -8.11 -8.81
C PRO A 90 0.32 -8.77 -8.41
N PRO A 91 1.24 -8.98 -9.37
CA PRO A 91 2.54 -9.53 -9.05
C PRO A 91 3.27 -8.62 -8.05
N PRO A 92 4.12 -9.20 -7.17
CA PRO A 92 4.91 -8.42 -6.24
C PRO A 92 5.82 -7.42 -6.98
N PRO A 93 6.32 -6.38 -6.30
CA PRO A 93 7.15 -5.36 -6.92
C PRO A 93 8.33 -5.98 -7.68
N ALA A 94 8.52 -5.62 -8.95
CA ALA A 94 9.56 -6.19 -9.81
C ALA A 94 10.97 -6.04 -9.19
N LYS A 95 11.23 -4.88 -8.57
CA LYS A 95 12.46 -4.55 -7.84
C LYS A 95 12.33 -4.91 -6.35
N PHE A 96 11.88 -6.12 -6.05
CA PHE A 96 11.60 -6.62 -4.70
C PHE A 96 12.78 -6.42 -3.75
N GLU A 97 13.98 -6.76 -4.21
CA GLU A 97 15.23 -6.72 -3.44
C GLU A 97 15.66 -5.28 -3.11
N ARG A 98 15.31 -4.29 -3.94
CA ARG A 98 15.61 -2.88 -3.64
C ARG A 98 14.87 -2.35 -2.43
N LEU A 99 13.81 -3.03 -2.00
CA LEU A 99 13.05 -2.66 -0.81
C LEU A 99 13.73 -3.14 0.48
N TYR A 100 14.75 -4.01 0.40
CA TYR A 100 15.45 -4.50 1.59
C TYR A 100 16.20 -3.40 2.31
N THR A 101 16.93 -2.54 1.60
CA THR A 101 17.69 -1.44 2.22
C THR A 101 16.81 -0.47 3.01
N PRO A 102 15.73 0.13 2.44
CA PRO A 102 14.89 1.04 3.22
C PRO A 102 14.19 0.34 4.39
N ILE A 103 13.81 -0.94 4.25
CA ILE A 103 13.24 -1.73 5.35
C ILE A 103 14.30 -1.97 6.44
N PHE A 104 15.51 -2.37 6.08
CA PHE A 104 16.60 -2.61 7.01
C PHE A 104 16.95 -1.36 7.81
N ASN A 105 17.11 -0.21 7.14
CA ASN A 105 17.43 1.05 7.81
C ASN A 105 16.32 1.47 8.79
N ALA A 106 15.05 1.27 8.41
CA ALA A 106 13.92 1.52 9.30
C ALA A 106 13.94 0.59 10.52
N LEU A 107 14.24 -0.68 10.32
CA LEU A 107 14.34 -1.67 11.40
C LEU A 107 15.49 -1.36 12.35
N GLU A 108 16.67 -1.05 11.84
CA GLU A 108 17.84 -0.66 12.63
C GLU A 108 17.56 0.61 13.46
N THR A 109 16.88 1.59 12.87
CA THR A 109 16.46 2.80 13.57
C THR A 109 15.50 2.47 14.72
N VAL A 110 14.48 1.65 14.45
CA VAL A 110 13.48 1.26 15.44
C VAL A 110 14.10 0.42 16.55
N SER A 111 14.96 -0.55 16.22
CA SER A 111 15.63 -1.39 17.22
C SER A 111 16.52 -0.55 18.13
N SER A 112 17.32 0.35 17.56
CA SER A 112 18.21 1.22 18.33
C SER A 112 17.44 2.14 19.26
N ARG A 113 16.40 2.82 18.76
CA ARG A 113 15.56 3.71 19.58
C ARG A 113 14.79 2.95 20.65
N SER A 114 14.26 1.78 20.32
CA SER A 114 13.53 0.93 21.27
C SER A 114 14.44 0.53 22.43
N MET A 115 15.65 0.04 22.16
CA MET A 115 16.59 -0.36 23.21
C MET A 115 16.99 0.81 24.11
N VAL A 116 17.25 2.00 23.55
CA VAL A 116 17.54 3.20 24.33
C VAL A 116 16.36 3.62 25.20
N SER A 117 15.13 3.61 24.66
CA SER A 117 13.92 3.93 25.42
C SER A 117 13.74 2.99 26.60
N SER A 118 13.90 1.68 26.37
CA SER A 118 13.76 0.67 27.43
C SER A 118 14.78 0.84 28.55
N VAL A 119 16.01 1.24 28.25
CA VAL A 119 17.03 1.56 29.28
C VAL A 119 16.61 2.79 30.08
N ASN A 120 16.18 3.86 29.42
CA ASN A 120 15.76 5.09 30.10
C ASN A 120 14.54 4.86 31.01
N GLU A 121 13.55 4.09 30.52
CA GLU A 121 12.37 3.69 31.28
C GLU A 121 12.75 2.88 32.52
N ALA A 122 13.72 1.97 32.41
CA ALA A 122 14.23 1.19 33.54
C ALA A 122 14.96 2.06 34.58
N VAL A 123 15.73 3.07 34.15
CA VAL A 123 16.40 4.02 35.06
C VAL A 123 15.36 4.82 35.84
N ILE A 124 14.37 5.40 35.16
CA ILE A 124 13.29 6.18 35.79
C ILE A 124 12.51 5.31 36.79
N ALA A 125 12.23 4.05 36.46
CA ALA A 125 11.55 3.14 37.37
C ALA A 125 12.35 2.86 38.65
N ASN A 126 13.69 2.77 38.56
CA ASN A 126 14.57 2.54 39.71
C ASN A 126 14.76 3.79 40.59
N GLU A 127 14.71 5.00 40.01
CA GLU A 127 14.83 6.26 40.77
C GLU A 127 13.56 6.61 41.56
N ASN A 128 12.41 6.04 41.19
CA ASN A 128 11.11 6.26 41.85
C ASN A 128 10.75 5.20 42.89
N ASN A 129 11.68 4.30 43.24
CA ASN A 129 11.51 3.19 44.18
C ASN A 129 12.44 3.37 45.39
#